data_AF-A0A6I5CKK1-F1
#
_entry.id   AF-A0A6I5CKK1-F1
#
_cell.length_a   1.000
_cell.length_b   1.000
_cell.length_c   1.000
_cell.angle_alpha   90.00
_cell.angle_beta   90.00
_cell.angle_gamma   90.00
#
_symmetry.space_group_name_H-M   'P 1'
#
loop_
_entity.id
_entity.type
_entity.pdbx_description
1 polymer ?
#
loop_
_entity_poly.entity_id
_entity_poly.type
_entity_poly.pdbx_seq_one_letter_code
_entity_poly.pdbx_strand_id
1 'polypeptide(L)' 'MRFGILGPLDIRTDDGTSVAPGGPRPRALLTLLLLAAGRTVGTDRLTDGLYGAEPPAGAANALQSQISRLRR' A
#
# COMPACT_ATOMS: atom_id res chain seq x y z
N MET A 1 7.20 -7.04 -12.13
CA MET A 1 7.54 -6.33 -10.89
C MET A 1 7.90 -7.33 -9.80
N ARG A 2 8.80 -6.97 -8.89
CA ARG A 2 9.21 -7.76 -7.70
C ARG A 2 9.13 -6.89 -6.44
N PHE A 3 8.73 -7.49 -5.33
CA PHE A 3 8.56 -6.81 -4.05
C PHE A 3 9.26 -7.58 -2.92
N GLY A 4 9.90 -6.87 -2.00
CA GLY A 4 10.52 -7.40 -0.79
C GLY A 4 10.00 -6.70 0.46
N ILE A 5 9.57 -7.47 1.48
CA ILE A 5 8.98 -6.95 2.72
C ILE A 5 9.64 -7.47 4.00
N LEU A 6 10.61 -8.38 3.91
CA LEU A 6 11.37 -8.91 5.04
C LEU A 6 12.56 -8.00 5.34
N GLY A 7 12.25 -6.73 5.63
CA GLY A 7 13.18 -5.61 5.68
C GLY A 7 12.46 -4.33 5.25
N PRO A 8 13.20 -3.25 4.91
CA PRO A 8 12.61 -2.10 4.23
C PRO A 8 11.86 -2.52 2.96
N LEU A 9 10.75 -1.85 2.65
CA LEU A 9 9.99 -2.14 1.43
C LEU A 9 10.85 -1.89 0.19
N ASP A 10 11.20 -2.96 -0.51
CA ASP A 10 11.94 -2.94 -1.78
C ASP A 10 10.98 -3.20 -2.94
N ILE A 11 11.09 -2.38 -3.99
CA ILE A 11 10.27 -2.48 -5.20
C ILE A 11 11.22 -2.44 -6.40
N ARG A 12 11.09 -3.44 -7.28
CA ARG A 12 11.90 -3.53 -8.50
C ARG A 12 11.04 -3.83 -9.71
N THR A 13 11.32 -3.16 -10.83
CA THR A 13 10.78 -3.51 -12.15
C THR A 13 11.35 -4.83 -12.65
N ASP A 14 10.79 -5.36 -13.73
CA ASP A 14 11.25 -6.64 -14.30
C ASP A 14 12.66 -6.56 -14.89
N ASP A 15 13.10 -5.36 -15.31
CA ASP A 15 14.47 -5.08 -15.73
C ASP A 15 15.43 -4.82 -14.53
N GLY A 16 14.92 -4.87 -13.30
CA GLY A 16 15.71 -4.73 -12.08
C GLY A 16 15.89 -3.30 -11.55
N THR A 17 15.33 -2.28 -12.21
CA THR A 17 15.35 -0.89 -11.73
C THR A 17 14.61 -0.74 -10.40
N SER A 18 15.22 -0.02 -9.44
CA SER A 18 14.57 0.25 -8.14
C SER A 18 13.53 1.35 -8.26
N VAL A 19 12.38 1.15 -7.62
CA VAL A 19 11.28 2.12 -7.57
C VAL A 19 11.11 2.60 -6.14
N ALA A 20 11.06 3.92 -5.95
CA ALA A 20 10.84 4.49 -4.64
C ALA A 20 9.39 4.21 -4.17
N PRO A 21 9.17 3.60 -2.98
CA PRO A 21 7.84 3.27 -2.46
C PRO A 21 6.97 4.48 -2.06
N GLY A 22 7.45 5.70 -2.32
CA GLY A 22 6.80 6.94 -1.90
C GLY A 22 6.90 7.18 -0.38
N GLY A 23 5.98 8.01 0.13
CA GLY A 23 5.89 8.37 1.55
C GLY A 23 5.41 7.22 2.45
N PRO A 24 5.28 7.46 3.77
CA PRO A 24 4.93 6.43 4.74
C PRO A 24 3.56 5.78 4.48
N ARG A 25 2.56 6.56 4.03
CA ARG A 25 1.21 6.05 3.73
C ARG A 25 1.14 5.13 2.51
N PRO A 26 1.63 5.53 1.31
CA PRO A 26 1.72 4.62 0.17
C PRO A 26 2.48 3.33 0.50
N ARG A 27 3.60 3.45 1.24
CA ARG A 27 4.39 2.31 1.70
C ARG A 27 3.57 1.36 2.58
N ALA A 28 2.88 1.89 3.59
CA ALA A 28 2.04 1.09 4.48
C ALA A 28 0.90 0.38 3.71
N LEU A 29 0.22 1.11 2.82
CA LEU A 29 -0.85 0.55 2.00
C LEU A 29 -0.34 -0.59 1.11
N LEU A 30 0.78 -0.38 0.42
CA LEU A 30 1.38 -1.41 -0.43
C LEU A 30 1.80 -2.63 0.40
N THR A 31 2.41 -2.44 1.58
CA THR A 31 2.76 -3.55 2.47
C THR A 31 1.52 -4.35 2.90
N LEU A 32 0.41 -3.70 3.28
CA LEU A 32 -0.83 -4.38 3.63
C LEU A 32 -1.38 -5.23 2.48
N LEU A 33 -1.31 -4.71 1.25
CA LEU A 33 -1.72 -5.45 0.06
C LEU A 33 -0.79 -6.64 -0.24
N LEU A 34 0.53 -6.48 -0.06
CA LEU A 34 1.52 -7.54 -0.29
C LEU A 34 1.37 -8.68 0.72
N LEU A 35 1.05 -8.39 1.99
CA LEU A 35 0.72 -9.42 2.98
C LEU A 35 -0.51 -10.26 2.58
N ALA A 36 -1.39 -9.68 1.76
CA ALA A 36 -2.57 -10.32 1.21
C ALA A 36 -2.45 -10.65 -0.28
N ALA A 37 -1.23 -10.75 -0.82
CA ALA A 37 -0.99 -10.98 -2.24
C ALA A 37 -1.82 -12.16 -2.79
N GLY A 38 -2.45 -11.94 -3.95
CA GLY A 38 -3.33 -12.91 -4.59
C GLY A 38 -4.75 -13.00 -4.01
N ARG A 39 -5.11 -12.15 -3.03
CA ARG A 39 -6.45 -12.12 -2.43
C ARG A 39 -7.08 -10.73 -2.54
N THR A 40 -8.41 -10.70 -2.63
CA THR A 40 -9.19 -9.46 -2.53
C THR A 40 -9.14 -8.94 -1.10
N VAL A 41 -8.88 -7.64 -0.94
CA VAL A 41 -8.88 -6.96 0.36
C VAL A 41 -9.94 -5.87 0.36
N GLY A 42 -10.86 -5.92 1.32
CA GLY A 42 -11.91 -4.90 1.48
C GLY A 42 -11.36 -3.55 1.93
N THR A 43 -12.05 -2.48 1.56
CA THR A 43 -11.67 -1.09 1.92
C THR A 43 -11.64 -0.86 3.42
N ASP A 44 -12.53 -1.50 4.17
CA ASP A 44 -12.61 -1.34 5.62
C ASP A 44 -11.37 -1.91 6.29
N ARG A 45 -10.95 -3.12 5.90
CA ARG A 45 -9.70 -3.73 6.37
C ARG A 45 -8.47 -2.90 6.03
N LEU A 46 -8.43 -2.28 4.85
CA LEU A 46 -7.34 -1.36 4.49
C LEU A 46 -7.37 -0.08 5.32
N THR A 47 -8.56 0.44 5.61
CA THR A 47 -8.76 1.63 6.45
C THR A 47 -8.31 1.35 7.88
N ASP A 48 -8.77 0.25 8.47
CA ASP A 48 -8.38 -0.20 9.81
C ASP A 48 -6.86 -0.43 9.90
N GLY A 49 -6.26 -1.06 8.87
CA GLY A 49 -4.82 -1.29 8.84
C GLY A 49 -3.99 0.00 8.73
N LEU A 50 -4.54 1.06 8.12
CA LEU A 50 -3.84 2.33 7.93
C LEU A 50 -4.06 3.34 9.06
N TYR A 51 -5.24 3.31 9.68
CA TYR A 51 -5.68 4.34 10.62
C TYR A 51 -6.06 3.79 12.00
N GLY A 52 -6.15 2.46 12.17
CA GLY A 52 -6.60 1.84 13.41
C GLY A 52 -8.07 2.15 13.71
N ALA A 53 -8.40 2.23 14.99
CA ALA A 53 -9.78 2.42 15.47
C ALA A 53 -10.34 3.84 15.24
N GLU A 54 -9.50 4.82 14.95
CA GLU A 54 -9.89 6.24 14.81
C GLU A 54 -9.48 6.79 13.44
N PRO A 55 -10.19 6.42 12.35
CA PRO A 55 -9.94 6.96 11.04
C PRO A 55 -10.35 8.44 10.94
N PRO A 56 -9.59 9.27 10.19
CA PRO A 56 -9.97 10.66 9.96
C PRO A 56 -11.24 10.76 9.11
N ALA A 57 -11.94 11.88 9.24
CA ALA A 57 -13.03 12.22 8.32
C ALA A 57 -12.53 12.17 6.86
N GLY A 58 -13.20 11.38 6.02
CA GLY A 58 -12.82 11.19 4.62
C GLY A 58 -11.71 10.15 4.36
N ALA A 59 -11.44 9.24 5.31
CA ALA A 59 -10.49 8.14 5.14
C ALA A 59 -10.70 7.33 3.84
N ALA A 60 -11.96 7.10 3.44
CA ALA A 60 -12.29 6.42 2.18
C ALA A 60 -11.74 7.17 0.96
N ASN A 61 -11.94 8.48 0.88
CA ASN A 61 -11.42 9.31 -0.22
C ASN A 61 -9.88 9.34 -0.20
N ALA A 62 -9.28 9.43 0.99
CA ALA A 62 -7.84 9.36 1.14
C ALA A 62 -7.29 8.01 0.65
N LEU A 63 -7.92 6.89 1.03
CA LEU A 63 -7.56 5.55 0.59
C LEU A 63 -7.64 5.42 -0.94
N GLN A 64 -8.74 5.86 -1.56
CA GLN A 64 -8.88 5.84 -3.02
C GLN A 64 -7.79 6.67 -3.72
N SER A 65 -7.46 7.84 -3.17
CA SER A 65 -6.37 8.66 -3.68
C SER A 65 -5.00 7.96 -3.58
N GLN A 66 -4.73 7.24 -2.50
CA GLN A 66 -3.49 6.45 -2.36
C GLN A 66 -3.45 5.28 -3.34
N ILE A 67 -4.56 4.53 -3.50
CA ILE A 67 -4.66 3.43 -4.48
C ILE A 67 -4.43 3.95 -5.91
N SER A 68 -5.04 5.08 -6.27
CA SER A 68 -4.85 5.70 -7.57
C SER A 68 -3.39 6.06 -7.84
N ARG A 69 -2.67 6.58 -6.84
CA ARG A 69 -1.22 6.85 -6.95
C ARG A 69 -0.39 5.57 -7.08
N LEU A 70 -0.73 4.50 -6.35
CA LEU A 70 0.01 3.22 -6.43
C LEU A 70 -0.15 2.50 -7.78
N ARG A 71 -1.22 2.77 -8.52
CA ARG A 71 -1.47 2.17 -9.84
C ARG A 71 -0.72 2.85 -10.98
N ARG A 72 -0.19 4.06 -10.74
CA ARG A 72 0.60 4.80 -11.72
C ARG A 72 2.05 4.36 -11.63
#